data_AF-A0A925I458-F1
#
_entry.id   AF-A0A925I458-F1
#
_cell.length_a   1.000
_cell.length_b   1.000
_cell.length_c   1.000
_cell.angle_alpha   90.00
_cell.angle_beta   90.00
_cell.angle_gamma   90.00
#
_symmetry.space_group_name_H-M   'P 1'
#
loop_
_entity.id
_entity.type
_entity.pdbx_description
1 polymer ?
#
loop_
_entity_poly.entity_id
_entity_poly.type
_entity_poly.pdbx_seq_one_letter_code
_entity_poly.pdbx_strand_id
1 'polypeptide(L)'
;MRKLFAKGLLANSINPKVVLFFLSFLPQFVLPANGHVGWQTAQLGLLFTAQACLLFGLLGYFAGAIGKWIKRHRRAGLWLDRVAGAIFVALGLRLILAR
;
A
#
# COMPACT_ATOMS: atom_id res chain seq x y z
N MET A 1 12.87 -10.18 15.05
CA MET A 1 11.63 -9.40 14.86
C MET A 1 11.74 -7.94 15.29
N ARG A 2 12.01 -7.61 16.57
CA ARG A 2 11.99 -6.21 17.07
C ARG A 2 12.91 -5.23 16.31
N LYS A 3 14.15 -5.64 15.98
CA LYS A 3 15.10 -4.82 15.18
C LYS A 3 14.62 -4.57 13.75
N LEU A 4 14.06 -5.60 13.09
CA LEU A 4 13.52 -5.50 11.72
C LEU A 4 12.27 -4.61 11.69
N PHE A 5 11.39 -4.78 12.67
CA PHE A 5 10.21 -3.92 12.83
C PHE A 5 10.60 -2.47 13.04
N ALA A 6 11.52 -2.18 13.97
CA ALA A 6 11.99 -0.82 14.22
C ALA A 6 12.64 -0.20 12.97
N LYS A 7 13.45 -0.96 12.22
CA LYS A 7 14.05 -0.51 10.97
C LYS A 7 12.99 -0.17 9.91
N GLY A 8 11.99 -1.04 9.75
CA GLY A 8 10.89 -0.82 8.83
C GLY A 8 10.00 0.36 9.24
N LEU A 9 9.72 0.50 10.53
CA LEU A 9 8.96 1.61 11.09
C LEU A 9 9.67 2.94 10.82
N LEU A 10 10.95 3.05 11.20
CA LEU A 10 11.73 4.27 10.98
C LEU A 10 11.85 4.62 9.50
N ALA A 11 12.12 3.62 8.64
CA ALA A 11 12.22 3.84 7.20
C ALA A 11 10.89 4.34 6.60
N ASN A 12 9.75 3.84 7.07
CA ASN A 12 8.43 4.30 6.62
C ASN A 12 8.06 5.67 7.21
N SER A 13 8.33 5.92 8.50
CA SER A 13 8.02 7.20 9.15
C SER A 13 8.79 8.37 8.55
N ILE A 14 10.03 8.13 8.10
CA ILE A 14 10.87 9.15 7.46
C ILE A 14 10.46 9.37 5.99
N ASN A 15 9.62 8.51 5.39
CA ASN A 15 9.23 8.63 3.99
C ASN A 15 8.27 9.82 3.78
N PRO A 16 8.74 10.94 3.20
CA PRO A 16 7.91 12.15 3.08
C PRO A 16 6.77 11.95 2.07
N LYS A 17 6.89 10.96 1.17
CA LYS A 17 5.88 10.68 0.14
C LYS A 17 4.52 10.37 0.74
N VAL A 18 4.49 9.65 1.86
CA VAL A 18 3.25 9.26 2.53
C VAL A 18 2.57 10.49 3.12
N VAL A 19 3.32 11.33 3.83
CA VAL A 19 2.82 12.57 4.42
C VAL A 19 2.28 13.51 3.33
N LEU A 20 3.05 13.72 2.25
CA LEU A 20 2.65 14.55 1.12
C LEU A 20 1.38 14.03 0.43
N PHE A 21 1.25 12.71 0.28
CA PHE A 21 0.04 12.10 -0.26
C PHE A 21 -1.19 12.43 0.60
N PHE A 22 -1.11 12.23 1.91
CA PHE A 22 -2.25 12.53 2.79
C PHE A 22 -2.59 14.02 2.84
N LEU A 23 -1.59 14.90 2.90
CA LEU A 23 -1.80 16.35 2.89
C LEU A 23 -2.40 16.84 1.57
N SER A 24 -2.08 16.18 0.44
CA SER A 24 -2.63 16.56 -0.86
C SER A 24 -4.00 15.96 -1.12
N PHE A 25 -4.27 14.75 -0.60
CA PHE A 25 -5.46 13.97 -0.95
C PHE A 25 -6.58 14.11 0.07
N LEU A 26 -6.31 14.04 1.38
CA LEU A 26 -7.36 14.09 2.42
C LEU A 26 -8.17 15.38 2.41
N PRO A 27 -7.56 16.59 2.26
CA PRO A 27 -8.33 17.83 2.26
C PRO A 27 -9.35 17.91 1.12
N GLN A 28 -9.15 17.16 0.03
CA GLN A 28 -10.10 17.11 -1.10
C GLN A 28 -11.45 16.48 -0.70
N PHE A 29 -11.49 15.72 0.40
CA PHE A 29 -12.70 15.09 0.93
C PHE A 29 -13.29 15.84 2.14
N VAL A 30 -12.66 16.95 2.54
CA VAL A 30 -13.11 17.75 3.68
C VAL A 30 -13.98 18.90 3.17
N LEU A 31 -15.18 19.02 3.72
CA LEU A 31 -16.11 20.10 3.39
C LEU A 31 -16.11 21.13 4.53
N PRO A 32 -15.59 22.36 4.32
CA PRO A 32 -15.54 23.37 5.38
C PRO A 32 -16.90 23.72 5.99
N ALA A 33 -17.98 23.57 5.20
CA ALA A 33 -19.35 23.78 5.66
C ALA A 33 -19.83 22.76 6.71
N ASN A 34 -19.17 21.60 6.82
CA ASN A 34 -19.57 20.49 7.70
C ASN A 34 -18.86 20.50 9.07
N GLY A 35 -18.14 21.58 9.40
CA GLY A 35 -17.48 21.76 10.69
C GLY A 35 -15.96 21.85 10.61
N HIS A 36 -15.29 21.64 11.75
CA HIS A 36 -13.84 21.92 11.86
C HIS A 36 -12.99 20.99 10.98
N VAL A 37 -12.24 21.59 10.05
CA VAL A 37 -11.42 20.89 9.04
C VAL A 37 -10.43 19.90 9.66
N GLY A 38 -9.78 20.29 10.77
CA GLY A 38 -8.85 19.41 11.47
C GLY A 38 -9.51 18.13 12.01
N TRP A 39 -10.76 18.22 12.49
CA TRP A 39 -11.49 17.08 13.01
C TRP A 39 -11.93 16.13 11.89
N GLN A 40 -12.48 16.66 10.79
CA GLN A 40 -12.82 15.87 9.61
C GLN A 40 -11.59 15.14 9.06
N THR A 41 -10.45 15.83 9.00
CA THR A 41 -9.18 15.25 8.53
C THR A 41 -8.70 14.12 9.45
N ALA A 42 -8.80 14.30 10.78
CA ALA A 42 -8.46 13.26 11.76
C ALA A 42 -9.37 12.02 11.61
N GLN A 43 -10.68 12.21 11.41
CA GLN A 43 -11.63 11.12 11.19
C GLN A 43 -11.30 10.33 9.92
N LEU A 44 -11.04 11.02 8.80
CA LEU A 44 -10.65 10.38 7.54
C LEU A 44 -9.32 9.63 7.67
N GLY A 45 -8.35 10.22 8.37
CA GLY A 45 -7.07 9.58 8.68
C GLY A 45 -7.26 8.29 9.48
N LEU A 46 -8.08 8.31 10.54
CA LEU A 46 -8.38 7.12 11.34
C LEU A 46 -9.10 6.03 10.54
N LEU A 47 -10.07 6.39 9.70
CA LEU A 47 -10.76 5.45 8.82
C LEU A 47 -9.77 4.80 7.83
N PHE A 48 -8.89 5.61 7.22
CA PHE A 48 -7.85 5.11 6.34
C PHE A 48 -6.92 4.14 7.07
N THR A 49 -6.44 4.52 8.27
CA THR A 49 -5.56 3.67 9.08
C THR A 49 -6.25 2.36 9.45
N ALA A 50 -7.52 2.39 9.86
CA ALA A 50 -8.28 1.19 10.18
C ALA A 50 -8.40 0.25 8.97
N GLN A 51 -8.74 0.79 7.80
CA GLN A 51 -8.80 0.03 6.56
C GLN A 51 -7.44 -0.57 6.20
N ALA A 52 -6.37 0.20 6.29
CA ALA A 52 -5.01 -0.28 6.02
C ALA A 52 -4.59 -1.39 6.99
N CYS A 53 -4.85 -1.24 8.28
CA CYS A 53 -4.58 -2.25 9.29
C CYS A 53 -5.34 -3.55 9.00
N LEU A 54 -6.63 -3.47 8.63
CA LEU A 54 -7.42 -4.64 8.25
C LEU A 54 -6.86 -5.33 7.01
N LEU A 55 -6.62 -4.59 5.93
CA LEU A 55 -6.13 -5.15 4.66
C LEU A 55 -4.74 -5.77 4.81
N PHE A 56 -3.78 -5.02 5.36
CA PHE A 56 -2.41 -5.52 5.54
C PHE A 56 -2.32 -6.59 6.63
N GLY A 57 -3.14 -6.51 7.68
CA GLY A 57 -3.26 -7.55 8.68
C GLY A 57 -3.76 -8.87 8.07
N LEU A 58 -4.80 -8.80 7.24
CA LEU A 58 -5.36 -9.96 6.55
C LEU A 58 -4.35 -10.57 5.56
N LEU A 59 -3.69 -9.72 4.76
CA LEU A 59 -2.61 -10.15 3.87
C LEU A 59 -1.47 -10.82 4.63
N GLY A 60 -1.01 -10.22 5.73
CA GLY A 60 0.04 -10.78 6.57
C GLY A 60 -0.36 -12.12 7.20
N TYR A 61 -1.60 -12.23 7.67
CA TYR A 61 -2.15 -13.46 8.23
C TYR A 61 -2.19 -14.59 7.20
N PHE A 62 -2.68 -14.33 5.99
CA PHE A 62 -2.76 -15.34 4.93
C PHE A 62 -1.46 -15.57 4.15
N ALA A 63 -0.46 -14.70 4.28
CA ALA A 63 0.81 -14.81 3.57
C ALA A 63 1.50 -16.17 3.78
N GLY A 64 1.37 -16.76 4.98
CA GLY A 64 1.92 -18.07 5.27
C GLY A 64 1.23 -19.21 4.49
N ALA A 65 -0.10 -19.17 4.38
CA ALA A 65 -0.88 -20.16 3.64
C ALA A 65 -0.64 -20.03 2.13
N ILE A 66 -0.70 -18.80 1.61
CA ILE A 66 -0.43 -18.49 0.20
C ILE A 66 1.01 -18.89 -0.16
N GLY A 67 1.99 -18.54 0.67
CA GLY A 67 3.39 -18.89 0.45
C GLY A 67 3.64 -20.40 0.40
N LYS A 68 2.98 -21.18 1.26
CA LYS A 68 3.05 -22.65 1.22
C LYS A 68 2.39 -23.20 -0.05
N TRP A 69 1.24 -22.67 -0.46
CA TRP A 69 0.54 -23.08 -1.67
C TRP A 69 1.36 -22.82 -2.95
N ILE A 70 2.00 -21.64 -3.05
CA ILE A 70 2.89 -21.28 -4.16
C ILE A 70 4.09 -22.24 -4.21
N LYS A 71 4.71 -22.52 -3.05
CA LYS A 71 5.85 -23.47 -2.98
C LYS A 71 5.46 -24.89 -3.39
N ARG A 72 4.23 -25.31 -3.11
CA ARG A 72 3.70 -26.64 -3.49
C ARG A 72 3.42 -26.75 -4.98
N HIS A 73 3.02 -25.66 -5.64
CA HIS A 73 2.70 -25.64 -7.07
C HIS A 73 3.78 -24.91 -7.88
N ARG A 74 4.78 -25.65 -8.38
CA ARG A 74 5.90 -25.11 -9.20
C ARG A 74 5.44 -24.17 -10.32
N ARG A 75 4.30 -24.46 -10.96
CA ARG A 75 3.74 -23.63 -12.04
C ARG A 75 3.15 -22.30 -11.55
N ALA A 76 2.68 -22.21 -10.31
CA ALA A 76 2.06 -20.99 -9.77
C ALA A 76 3.08 -19.86 -9.63
N GLY A 77 4.27 -20.15 -9.06
CA GLY A 77 5.37 -19.19 -8.99
C GLY A 77 5.80 -18.69 -10.38
N LEU A 78 5.98 -19.62 -11.32
CA LEU A 78 6.36 -19.29 -12.71
C LEU A 78 5.34 -18.38 -13.41
N TRP A 79 4.04 -18.60 -13.20
CA TRP A 79 3.00 -17.74 -13.76
C TRP A 79 2.95 -16.37 -13.08
N LEU A 80 3.11 -16.30 -11.75
CA LEU A 80 3.21 -15.02 -11.04
C LEU A 80 4.38 -14.19 -11.56
N ASP A 81 5.55 -14.81 -11.73
CA ASP A 81 6.74 -14.13 -12.26
C ASP A 81 6.51 -13.64 -13.70
N ARG A 82 5.89 -14.45 -14.56
CA ARG A 82 5.55 -14.05 -15.93
C ARG A 82 4.56 -12.90 -15.98
N VAL A 83 3.52 -12.92 -15.14
CA VAL A 83 2.53 -11.85 -15.08
C VAL A 83 3.18 -10.57 -14.57
N ALA A 84 3.98 -10.63 -13.51
CA ALA A 84 4.72 -9.47 -13.00
C ALA A 84 5.66 -8.89 -14.06
N GLY A 85 6.43 -9.74 -14.75
CA GLY A 85 7.30 -9.35 -15.85
C GLY A 85 6.54 -8.71 -17.01
N ALA A 86 5.42 -9.30 -17.43
CA ALA A 86 4.57 -8.74 -18.49
C ALA A 86 4.01 -7.36 -18.11
N ILE A 87 3.58 -7.17 -16.85
CA ILE A 87 3.15 -5.87 -16.34
C ILE A 87 4.30 -4.85 -16.41
N PHE A 88 5.51 -5.22 -15.98
CA PHE A 88 6.66 -4.31 -16.06
C PHE A 88 7.04 -3.95 -17.49
N VAL A 89 7.03 -4.90 -18.42
CA VAL A 89 7.27 -4.64 -19.85
C VAL A 89 6.19 -3.70 -20.40
N ALA A 90 4.92 -3.98 -20.11
CA ALA A 90 3.80 -3.14 -20.55
C ALA A 90 3.90 -1.71 -19.98
N LEU A 91 4.25 -1.55 -18.71
CA LEU A 91 4.47 -0.24 -18.09
C LEU A 91 5.67 0.49 -18.71
N GLY A 92 6.76 -0.21 -19.01
CA GLY A 92 7.93 0.36 -19.69
C GLY A 92 7.61 0.84 -21.10
N LEU A 93 6.91 0.02 -21.89
CA LEU A 93 6.43 0.40 -23.22
C LEU A 93 5.48 1.59 -23.16
N ARG A 94 4.53 1.58 -22.21
CA ARG A 94 3.62 2.71 -22.00
C ARG A 94 4.39 3.99 -21.63
N LEU A 95 5.45 3.90 -20.83
CA LEU A 95 6.26 5.07 -20.47
C LEU A 95 7.00 5.65 -21.69
N ILE A 96 7.48 4.80 -22.60
CA ILE A 96 8.12 5.23 -23.85
C ILE A 96 7.09 5.93 -24.76
N LEU A 97 5.86 5.38 -24.84
CA LEU A 97 4.78 5.91 -25.68
C LEU A 97 4.04 7.12 -25.09
N ALA A 98 4.05 7.26 -23.76
CA ALA A 98 3.46 8.41 -23.05
C ALA A 98 4.43 9.60 -22.91
N ARG A 99 5.63 9.45 -23.48
CA ARG A 99 6.59 10.52 -23.72
C ARG A 99 6.31 11.17 -25.06
#